data_AF-A0A7R9DN95-F1
#
_entry.id   AF-A0A7R9DN95-F1
#
_cell.length_a   1.000
_cell.length_b   1.000
_cell.length_c   1.000
_cell.angle_alpha   90.00
_cell.angle_beta   90.00
_cell.angle_gamma   90.00
#
_symmetry.space_group_name_H-M   'P 1'
#
loop_
_entity.id
_entity.type
_entity.pdbx_description
1 polymer ?
#
loop_
_entity_poly.entity_id
_entity_poly.type
_entity_poly.pdbx_seq_one_letter_code
_entity_poly.pdbx_strand_id
1 'polypeptide(L)'
;MISFDTQCICLDTPVLTHQIVRVFSSKTVPVEGHDEKNLRLQRPQSPHLTIYKPQLTSMLSISHRATGLAMGSVMISWGIGALVLPKQFPEYLAVLESWHLAPASVLVLKFALAFPFSYHYCNGVRHLLWDMGRFLTLKEVYTTGYVMLFSAFSLATLLTYFL
;
A
#
# COMPACT_ATOMS: atom_id res chain seq x y z
N MET A 1 66.31 31.54 -11.13
CA MET A 1 65.87 31.88 -12.49
C MET A 1 66.88 31.30 -13.46
N ILE A 2 66.69 30.06 -13.92
CA ILE A 2 67.52 29.49 -15.00
C ILE A 2 66.59 28.70 -15.91
N SER A 3 66.45 29.24 -17.12
CA SER A 3 65.66 28.78 -18.25
C SER A 3 66.28 27.52 -18.85
N PHE A 4 65.46 26.54 -19.24
CA PHE A 4 65.90 25.44 -20.09
C PHE A 4 65.28 25.58 -21.47
N ASP A 5 66.19 25.73 -22.43
CA ASP A 5 65.94 25.93 -23.84
C ASP A 5 65.55 24.60 -24.52
N THR A 6 64.70 24.71 -25.53
CA THR A 6 64.12 23.58 -26.27
C THR A 6 64.99 23.31 -27.48
N GLN A 7 65.42 22.07 -27.73
CA GLN A 7 65.57 21.59 -29.11
C GLN A 7 65.68 20.07 -29.23
N CYS A 8 64.92 19.57 -30.21
CA CYS A 8 64.63 18.20 -30.57
C CYS A 8 65.78 17.48 -31.26
N ILE A 9 65.84 16.14 -31.13
CA ILE A 9 66.37 15.25 -32.16
C ILE A 9 65.47 14.01 -32.25
N CYS A 10 64.75 13.88 -33.37
CA CYS A 10 64.13 12.63 -33.80
C CYS A 10 65.16 11.85 -34.64
N LEU A 11 65.47 10.61 -34.28
CA LEU A 11 66.02 9.65 -35.24
C LEU A 11 65.49 8.24 -34.96
N ASP A 12 64.82 7.72 -35.99
CA ASP A 12 64.32 6.38 -36.17
C ASP A 12 65.40 5.30 -36.05
N THR A 13 65.08 4.13 -35.49
CA THR A 13 65.27 2.81 -36.13
C THR A 13 64.75 1.65 -35.24
N PRO A 14 64.40 0.50 -35.85
CA PRO A 14 63.45 -0.47 -35.31
C PRO A 14 64.13 -1.68 -34.64
N VAL A 15 63.31 -2.56 -34.05
CA VAL A 15 63.63 -3.93 -33.56
C VAL A 15 63.99 -4.05 -32.08
N LEU A 16 62.96 -4.15 -31.23
CA LEU A 16 62.81 -5.14 -30.16
C LEU A 16 61.42 -5.00 -29.50
N THR A 17 60.39 -4.98 -30.33
CA THR A 17 58.99 -5.09 -29.91
C THR A 17 58.71 -6.54 -29.56
N HIS A 18 58.78 -6.90 -28.28
CA HIS A 18 57.88 -7.87 -27.64
C HIS A 18 58.10 -7.89 -26.11
N GLN A 19 58.26 -6.72 -25.48
CA GLN A 19 58.04 -6.65 -24.04
C GLN A 19 56.53 -6.68 -23.81
N ILE A 20 56.10 -7.82 -23.28
CA ILE A 20 54.73 -8.21 -22.97
C ILE A 20 54.08 -7.12 -22.09
N VAL A 21 53.38 -6.19 -22.74
CA VAL A 21 52.34 -5.41 -22.07
C VAL A 21 51.17 -6.37 -21.93
N ARG A 22 51.16 -7.17 -20.85
CA ARG A 22 49.91 -7.76 -20.36
C ARG A 22 49.06 -6.57 -19.93
N VAL A 23 48.27 -6.05 -20.87
CA VAL A 23 47.09 -5.25 -20.54
C VAL A 23 46.25 -6.19 -19.70
N PHE A 24 46.32 -6.05 -18.38
CA PHE A 24 45.36 -6.63 -17.49
C PHE A 24 44.03 -5.96 -17.84
N SER A 25 43.31 -6.58 -18.78
CA SER A 25 41.92 -6.30 -19.03
C SER A 25 41.21 -6.63 -17.72
N SER A 26 41.08 -5.62 -16.87
CA SER A 26 40.22 -5.66 -15.71
C SER A 26 38.85 -6.02 -16.25
N LYS A 27 38.41 -7.26 -16.01
CA LYS A 27 37.02 -7.62 -16.25
C LYS A 27 36.21 -6.59 -15.46
N THR A 28 35.55 -5.68 -16.15
CA THR A 28 34.52 -4.85 -15.54
C THR A 28 33.49 -5.84 -15.05
N VAL A 29 33.49 -6.09 -13.73
CA VAL A 29 32.43 -6.90 -13.12
C VAL A 29 31.16 -6.16 -13.48
N PRO A 30 30.22 -6.78 -14.23
CA PRO A 30 28.96 -6.14 -14.52
C PRO A 30 28.38 -5.68 -13.19
N VAL A 31 28.04 -4.40 -13.08
CA VAL A 31 27.42 -3.88 -11.87
C VAL A 31 26.07 -4.57 -11.77
N GLU A 32 26.03 -5.66 -11.00
CA GLU A 32 24.81 -6.40 -10.72
C GLU A 32 23.85 -5.50 -9.94
N GLY A 33 22.57 -5.50 -10.32
CA GLY A 33 21.55 -4.78 -9.57
C GLY A 33 21.41 -5.30 -8.14
N HIS A 34 20.92 -4.46 -7.22
CA HIS A 34 20.71 -4.86 -5.82
C HIS A 34 19.85 -6.13 -5.72
N ASP A 35 18.74 -6.17 -6.46
CA ASP A 35 17.79 -7.29 -6.42
C ASP A 35 18.37 -8.55 -7.08
N GLU A 36 19.02 -8.41 -8.24
CA GLU A 36 19.70 -9.50 -8.93
C GLU A 36 20.76 -10.16 -8.04
N LYS A 37 21.53 -9.33 -7.33
CA LYS A 37 22.52 -9.78 -6.35
C LYS A 37 21.88 -10.54 -5.20
N ASN A 38 20.79 -10.04 -4.61
CA ASN A 38 20.13 -10.69 -3.49
C ASN A 38 19.45 -12.01 -3.89
N LEU A 39 18.86 -12.06 -5.09
CA LEU A 39 18.29 -13.28 -5.68
C LEU A 39 19.37 -14.33 -5.93
N ARG A 40 20.48 -13.94 -6.56
CA ARG A 40 21.65 -14.81 -6.81
C ARG A 40 22.27 -15.34 -5.51
N LEU A 41 22.35 -14.50 -4.48
CA LEU A 41 22.91 -14.87 -3.17
C LEU A 41 21.89 -15.54 -2.24
N GLN A 42 20.62 -15.70 -2.67
CA GLN A 42 19.53 -16.30 -1.89
C GLN A 42 19.42 -15.72 -0.48
N ARG A 43 19.57 -14.40 -0.35
CA ARG A 43 19.52 -13.75 0.97
C ARG A 43 18.10 -13.81 1.53
N PRO A 44 17.91 -14.32 2.76
CA PRO A 44 16.59 -14.37 3.36
C PRO A 44 16.09 -12.95 3.64
N GLN A 45 14.78 -12.73 3.48
CA GLN A 45 14.12 -11.51 3.90
C GLN A 45 13.97 -11.53 5.43
N SER A 46 14.24 -10.40 6.08
CA SER A 46 14.02 -10.28 7.51
C SER A 46 12.52 -10.40 7.83
N PRO A 47 12.17 -10.98 9.00
CA PRO A 47 10.79 -10.97 9.45
C PRO A 47 10.33 -9.51 9.66
N HIS A 48 9.10 -9.21 9.22
CA HIS A 48 8.56 -7.85 9.23
C HIS A 48 7.17 -7.85 9.89
N LEU A 49 6.11 -8.28 9.20
CA LEU A 49 4.75 -8.26 9.76
C LEU A 49 4.57 -9.18 10.98
N THR A 50 5.31 -10.29 11.04
CA THR A 50 5.20 -11.27 12.13
C THR A 50 5.80 -10.79 13.45
N ILE A 51 6.72 -9.82 13.41
CA ILE A 51 7.41 -9.30 14.60
C ILE A 51 7.09 -7.82 14.88
N TYR A 52 6.41 -7.13 13.96
CA TYR A 52 6.07 -5.72 14.13
C TYR A 52 4.96 -5.55 15.16
N LYS A 53 5.15 -4.64 16.12
CA LYS A 53 4.12 -4.33 17.12
C LYS A 53 2.92 -3.66 16.46
N PRO A 54 1.68 -4.18 16.61
CA PRO A 54 0.49 -3.52 16.11
C PRO A 54 0.34 -2.12 16.72
N GLN A 55 0.23 -1.10 15.85
CA GLN A 55 0.01 0.29 16.24
C GLN A 55 -1.38 0.73 15.77
N LEU A 56 -2.03 1.61 16.52
CA LEU A 56 -3.34 2.17 16.15
C LEU A 56 -3.32 2.68 14.70
N THR A 57 -2.30 3.46 14.33
CA THR A 57 -2.15 4.03 12.98
C THR A 57 -2.07 2.98 11.88
N SER A 58 -1.25 1.95 12.06
CA SER A 58 -1.11 0.84 11.11
C SER A 58 -2.42 0.05 10.96
N MET A 59 -3.10 -0.23 12.08
CA MET A 59 -4.37 -0.95 12.08
C MET A 59 -5.45 -0.13 11.38
N LEU A 60 -5.54 1.18 11.67
CA LEU A 60 -6.52 2.04 11.00
C LEU A 60 -6.31 2.11 9.49
N SER A 61 -5.05 2.15 9.04
CA SER A 61 -4.70 2.13 7.62
C SER A 61 -5.11 0.82 6.93
N ILE A 62 -4.80 -0.33 7.55
CA ILE A 62 -5.19 -1.65 7.03
C ILE A 62 -6.72 -1.76 6.97
N SER A 63 -7.42 -1.38 8.05
CA SER A 63 -8.88 -1.39 8.10
C SER A 63 -9.51 -0.48 7.04
N HIS A 64 -8.90 0.66 6.72
CA HIS A 64 -9.42 1.55 5.67
C HIS A 64 -9.36 0.90 4.29
N ARG A 65 -8.28 0.19 3.99
CA ARG A 65 -8.17 -0.61 2.76
C ARG A 65 -9.19 -1.76 2.76
N ALA A 66 -9.31 -2.48 3.87
CA ALA A 66 -10.23 -3.60 3.99
C ALA A 66 -11.69 -3.18 3.82
N THR A 67 -12.13 -2.08 4.45
CA THR A 67 -13.49 -1.57 4.28
C THR A 67 -13.73 -1.05 2.86
N GLY A 68 -12.74 -0.40 2.24
CA GLY A 68 -12.83 0.05 0.85
C GLY A 68 -12.99 -1.11 -0.13
N LEU A 69 -12.19 -2.16 0.03
CA LEU A 69 -12.30 -3.39 -0.76
C LEU A 69 -13.65 -4.07 -0.54
N ALA A 70 -14.08 -4.24 0.71
CA ALA A 70 -15.36 -4.89 1.01
C ALA A 70 -16.54 -4.17 0.37
N MET A 71 -16.62 -2.84 0.51
CA MET A 71 -17.69 -2.05 -0.11
C MET A 71 -17.60 -2.05 -1.64
N GLY A 72 -16.39 -1.95 -2.20
CA GLY A 72 -16.17 -2.03 -3.65
C GLY A 72 -16.63 -3.37 -4.22
N SER A 73 -16.28 -4.48 -3.55
CA SER A 73 -16.72 -5.82 -3.92
C SER A 73 -18.23 -5.98 -3.84
N VAL A 74 -18.89 -5.44 -2.80
CA VAL A 74 -20.35 -5.45 -2.68
C VAL A 74 -20.99 -4.65 -3.80
N MET A 75 -20.51 -3.45 -4.09
CA MET A 75 -21.04 -2.59 -5.16
C MET A 75 -20.91 -3.24 -6.54
N ILE A 76 -19.74 -3.82 -6.85
CA ILE A 76 -19.51 -4.54 -8.11
C ILE A 76 -20.42 -5.77 -8.21
N SER A 77 -20.49 -6.57 -7.14
CA SER A 77 -21.33 -7.77 -7.10
C SER A 77 -22.81 -7.42 -7.25
N TRP A 78 -23.24 -6.33 -6.62
CA TRP A 78 -24.60 -5.81 -6.74
C TRP A 78 -24.91 -5.34 -8.17
N GLY A 79 -24.00 -4.57 -8.77
CA GLY A 79 -24.14 -4.09 -10.14
C GLY A 79 -24.20 -5.23 -11.16
N ILE A 80 -23.35 -6.24 -11.03
CA ILE A 80 -23.40 -7.46 -11.86
C ILE A 80 -24.70 -8.21 -11.59
N GLY A 81 -25.06 -8.41 -10.33
CA GLY A 81 -26.28 -9.09 -9.91
C GLY A 81 -27.53 -8.48 -10.54
N ALA A 82 -27.64 -7.15 -10.56
CA ALA A 82 -28.75 -6.44 -11.16
C ALA A 82 -28.91 -6.69 -12.68
N LEU A 83 -27.84 -7.08 -13.37
CA LEU A 83 -27.85 -7.36 -14.82
C LEU A 83 -28.11 -8.83 -15.15
N VAL A 84 -27.63 -9.75 -14.31
CA VAL A 84 -27.62 -11.19 -14.61
C VAL A 84 -28.71 -11.98 -13.89
N LEU A 85 -29.22 -11.47 -12.77
CA LEU A 85 -30.20 -12.17 -11.96
C LEU A 85 -31.62 -12.06 -12.55
N PRO A 86 -32.41 -13.14 -12.55
CA PRO A 86 -33.69 -13.19 -13.26
C PRO A 86 -34.85 -12.50 -12.52
N LYS A 87 -34.71 -12.27 -11.21
CA LYS A 87 -35.75 -11.70 -10.34
C LYS A 87 -35.45 -10.24 -10.01
N GLN A 88 -36.50 -9.50 -9.64
CA GLN A 88 -36.37 -8.12 -9.20
C GLN A 88 -36.03 -8.03 -7.70
N PHE A 89 -35.52 -6.88 -7.27
CA PHE A 89 -35.11 -6.65 -5.87
C PHE A 89 -36.20 -6.99 -4.82
N PRO A 90 -37.49 -6.62 -5.00
CA PRO A 90 -38.54 -6.97 -4.03
C PRO A 90 -38.72 -8.48 -3.82
N GLU A 91 -38.47 -9.30 -4.84
CA GLU A 91 -38.57 -10.76 -4.73
C GLU A 91 -37.44 -11.34 -3.88
N TYR A 92 -36.23 -10.79 -3.99
CA TYR A 92 -35.11 -11.18 -3.13
C TYR A 92 -35.30 -10.72 -1.69
N LEU A 93 -35.90 -9.55 -1.48
CA LEU A 93 -36.31 -9.09 -0.15
C LEU A 93 -37.34 -10.03 0.47
N ALA A 94 -38.37 -10.45 -0.27
CA ALA A 94 -39.37 -11.39 0.22
C ALA A 94 -38.75 -12.73 0.64
N VAL A 95 -37.75 -13.22 -0.11
CA VAL A 95 -36.98 -14.42 0.30
C VAL A 95 -36.23 -14.18 1.61
N LEU A 96 -35.57 -13.04 1.79
CA LEU A 96 -34.88 -12.71 3.05
C LEU A 96 -35.86 -12.58 4.22
N GLU A 97 -37.04 -11.97 4.00
CA GLU A 97 -38.09 -11.87 5.01
C GLU A 97 -38.64 -13.24 5.41
N SER A 98 -38.74 -14.18 4.46
CA SER A 98 -39.19 -15.56 4.72
C SER A 98 -38.27 -16.35 5.66
N TRP A 99 -37.03 -15.91 5.85
CA TRP A 99 -36.11 -16.55 6.81
C TRP A 99 -36.47 -16.23 8.26
N HIS A 100 -37.41 -15.32 8.52
CA HIS A 100 -37.92 -14.97 9.84
C HIS A 100 -36.79 -14.75 10.86
N LEU A 101 -35.76 -14.00 10.44
CA LEU A 101 -34.60 -13.71 11.26
C LEU A 101 -35.02 -12.99 12.54
N ALA A 102 -34.43 -13.38 13.67
CA ALA A 102 -34.65 -12.70 14.94
C ALA A 102 -34.29 -11.20 14.81
N PRO A 103 -34.99 -10.29 15.51
CA PRO A 103 -34.72 -8.85 15.44
C PRO A 103 -33.26 -8.50 15.74
N ALA A 104 -32.62 -9.23 16.65
CA ALA A 104 -31.20 -9.08 16.97
C ALA A 104 -30.29 -9.40 15.77
N SER A 105 -30.60 -10.45 15.00
CA SER A 105 -29.83 -10.82 13.80
C SER A 105 -29.96 -9.76 12.71
N VAL A 106 -31.16 -9.21 12.52
CA VAL A 106 -31.40 -8.11 11.58
C VAL A 106 -30.61 -6.86 11.99
N LEU A 107 -30.60 -6.53 13.28
CA LEU A 107 -29.81 -5.42 13.82
C LEU A 107 -28.31 -5.60 13.54
N VAL A 108 -27.79 -6.80 13.77
CA VAL A 108 -26.37 -7.12 13.50
C VAL A 108 -26.06 -7.00 12.01
N LEU A 109 -26.93 -7.48 11.12
CA LEU A 109 -26.75 -7.32 9.67
C LEU A 109 -26.74 -5.84 9.26
N LYS A 110 -27.68 -5.04 9.78
CA LYS A 110 -27.73 -3.59 9.53
C LYS A 110 -26.45 -2.91 9.98
N PHE A 111 -25.97 -3.22 11.19
CA PHE A 111 -24.71 -2.66 11.70
C PHE A 111 -23.50 -3.13 10.90
N ALA A 112 -23.46 -4.40 10.49
CA ALA A 112 -22.37 -4.94 9.67
C ALA A 112 -22.27 -4.28 8.29
N LEU A 113 -23.39 -3.79 7.74
CA LEU A 113 -23.41 -2.98 6.52
C LEU A 113 -23.06 -1.51 6.80
N ALA A 114 -23.58 -0.93 7.89
CA ALA A 114 -23.38 0.48 8.22
C ALA A 114 -21.96 0.80 8.68
N PHE A 115 -21.36 -0.05 9.51
CA PHE A 115 -20.06 0.24 10.15
C PHE A 115 -18.89 0.37 9.17
N PRO A 116 -18.69 -0.52 8.17
CA PRO A 116 -17.63 -0.35 7.18
C PRO A 116 -17.75 0.97 6.40
N PHE A 117 -18.97 1.38 6.06
CA PHE A 117 -19.25 2.64 5.41
C PHE A 117 -18.90 3.83 6.29
N SER A 118 -19.43 3.88 7.52
CA SER A 118 -19.15 4.96 8.47
C SER A 118 -17.66 5.09 8.78
N TYR A 119 -16.98 3.95 9.01
CA TYR A 119 -15.54 3.91 9.23
C TYR A 119 -14.76 4.44 8.03
N HIS A 120 -15.04 3.93 6.82
CA HIS A 120 -14.32 4.33 5.62
C HIS A 120 -14.53 5.81 5.31
N TYR A 121 -15.75 6.32 5.47
CA TYR A 121 -16.08 7.72 5.29
C TYR A 121 -15.33 8.63 6.28
N CYS A 122 -15.43 8.37 7.59
CA CYS A 122 -14.77 9.19 8.60
C CYS A 122 -13.24 9.12 8.48
N ASN A 123 -12.66 7.94 8.22
CA ASN A 123 -11.23 7.83 8.01
C ASN A 123 -10.79 8.44 6.68
N GLY A 124 -11.62 8.40 5.63
CA GLY A 124 -11.39 9.09 4.36
C GLY A 124 -11.29 10.61 4.54
N VAL A 125 -12.19 11.22 5.32
CA VAL A 125 -12.09 12.65 5.68
C VAL A 125 -10.76 12.94 6.40
N ARG A 126 -10.33 12.07 7.32
CA ARG A 126 -9.03 12.19 7.99
C ARG A 126 -7.86 12.09 7.01
N HIS A 127 -7.91 11.20 6.03
CA HIS A 127 -6.90 11.11 4.97
C HIS A 127 -6.87 12.39 4.11
N LEU A 128 -8.01 12.93 3.70
CA LEU A 128 -8.07 14.20 2.97
C LEU A 128 -7.50 15.38 3.79
N LEU A 129 -7.71 15.38 5.11
CA LEU A 129 -7.08 16.37 5.99
C LEU A 129 -5.55 16.23 6.01
N TRP A 130 -5.04 14.99 5.97
CA TRP A 130 -3.60 14.72 5.85
C TRP A 130 -3.02 15.15 4.51
N ASP A 131 -3.77 14.94 3.41
CA ASP A 131 -3.36 15.38 2.07
C ASP A 131 -3.29 16.91 1.97
N MET A 132 -4.06 17.63 2.79
CA MET A 132 -3.96 19.09 2.97
C MET A 132 -2.85 19.53 3.94
N GLY A 133 -2.00 18.61 4.41
CA GLY A 133 -0.89 18.89 5.32
C GLY A 133 -1.29 19.13 6.78
N ARG A 134 -2.49 18.74 7.21
CA ARG A 134 -2.99 18.94 8.59
C ARG A 134 -2.80 17.68 9.43
N PHE A 135 -2.68 17.83 10.76
CA PHE A 135 -2.68 16.72 11.73
C PHE A 135 -1.60 15.64 11.51
N LEU A 136 -0.38 16.04 11.14
CA LEU A 136 0.73 15.13 10.80
C LEU A 136 1.71 14.90 11.95
N THR A 137 1.56 15.57 13.10
CA THR A 137 2.37 15.24 14.28
C THR A 137 1.88 13.93 14.92
N LEU A 138 2.77 13.20 15.60
CA LEU A 138 2.41 11.91 16.22
C LEU A 138 1.22 12.04 17.18
N LYS A 139 1.19 13.10 17.99
CA LYS A 139 0.08 13.36 18.93
C LYS A 139 -1.25 13.58 18.20
N GLU A 140 -1.25 14.38 17.14
CA GLU A 140 -2.44 14.65 16.34
C GLU A 140 -2.91 13.42 15.59
N VAL A 141 -2.00 12.63 15.01
CA VAL A 141 -2.33 11.39 14.31
C VAL A 141 -3.06 10.42 15.25
N TYR A 142 -2.61 10.25 16.49
CA TYR A 142 -3.30 9.41 17.47
C TYR A 142 -4.64 10.02 17.91
N THR A 143 -4.66 11.32 18.20
CA THR A 143 -5.87 12.02 18.67
C THR A 143 -6.98 11.97 17.63
N THR A 144 -6.66 12.33 16.38
CA THR A 144 -7.59 12.22 15.23
C THR A 144 -8.00 10.78 14.96
N GLY A 145 -7.14 9.79 15.26
CA GLY A 145 -7.49 8.37 15.18
C GLY A 145 -8.62 7.98 16.13
N TYR A 146 -8.53 8.37 17.41
CA TYR A 146 -9.60 8.12 18.38
C TYR A 146 -10.89 8.89 18.08
N VAL A 147 -10.77 10.17 17.71
CA VAL A 147 -11.93 10.99 17.31
C VAL A 147 -12.64 10.36 16.12
N MET A 148 -11.88 9.93 15.10
CA MET A 148 -12.44 9.26 13.93
C MET A 148 -13.18 7.97 14.29
N LEU A 149 -12.61 7.12 15.17
CA LEU A 149 -13.26 5.89 15.61
C LEU A 149 -14.59 6.16 16.33
N PHE A 150 -14.61 7.14 17.23
CA PHE A 150 -15.82 7.54 17.93
C PHE A 150 -16.89 8.06 16.96
N SER A 151 -16.51 8.93 16.02
CA SER A 151 -17.41 9.44 14.98
C SER A 151 -17.96 8.31 14.10
N ALA A 152 -17.11 7.36 13.69
CA ALA A 152 -17.51 6.21 12.88
C ALA A 152 -18.53 5.32 13.61
N PHE A 153 -18.29 5.00 14.89
CA PHE A 153 -19.20 4.18 15.69
C PHE A 153 -20.55 4.87 15.93
N SER A 154 -20.51 6.18 16.23
CA SER A 154 -21.72 6.99 16.43
C SER A 154 -22.56 7.05 15.15
N LEU A 155 -21.92 7.31 14.02
CA LEU A 155 -22.58 7.33 12.71
C LEU A 155 -23.14 5.96 12.33
N ALA A 156 -22.41 4.87 12.56
CA ALA A 156 -22.87 3.52 12.28
C ALA A 156 -24.11 3.15 13.10
N THR A 157 -24.13 3.53 14.39
CA THR A 157 -25.27 3.31 15.28
C THR A 157 -26.50 4.09 14.80
N LEU A 158 -26.30 5.35 14.40
CA LEU A 158 -27.36 6.18 13.85
C LEU A 158 -27.95 5.56 12.56
N LEU A 159 -27.08 5.16 11.63
CA LEU A 159 -27.51 4.52 10.38
C LEU A 159 -28.23 3.20 10.64
N THR A 160 -27.77 2.41 11.60
CA THR A 160 -28.40 1.13 11.97
C THR A 160 -29.81 1.30 12.51
N TYR A 161 -30.09 2.42 13.19
CA TYR A 161 -31.42 2.72 13.71
C TYR A 161 -32.40 3.19 12.62
N PHE A 162 -31.89 3.85 11.57
CA PHE A 162 -32.71 4.39 10.47
C PHE A 162 -32.85 3.45 9.26
N LEU A 163 -31.90 2.54 9.04
CA LEU A 163 -32.06 1.38 8.14
C LEU A 163 -33.01 0.37 8.76
#